data_AF-A0A930JMU8-F1
#
_entry.id   AF-A0A930JMU8-F1
#
_cell.length_a   1.000
_cell.length_b   1.000
_cell.length_c   1.000
_cell.angle_alpha   90.00
_cell.angle_beta   90.00
_cell.angle_gamma   90.00
#
_symmetry.space_group_name_H-M   'P 1'
#
loop_
_entity.id
_entity.type
_entity.pdbx_description
1 polymer ?
#
loop_
_entity_poly.entity_id
_entity_poly.type
_entity_poly.pdbx_seq_one_letter_code
_entity_poly.pdbx_strand_id
1 'polypeptide(L)'
;VKVTFDSGILFPLNGSNLSASAKNDLTKFASLMQRNSNCDVAIQGYTDASGNDNINLPLSQRRADAVSSYLKGRGVSRRQIRSVQGFGSANPIENKTVSQANRRVEVYLYASSEMVRQANNGSL
;
A
#
# COMPACT_ATOMS: atom_id res chain seq x y z
N VAL A 1 -8.34 4.99 7.47
CA VAL A 1 -7.21 5.84 7.90
C VAL A 1 -5.96 5.51 7.10
N LYS A 2 -5.07 6.48 6.81
CA LYS A 2 -3.77 6.21 6.18
C LYS A 2 -2.79 5.69 7.25
N VAL A 3 -2.07 4.64 6.93
CA VAL A 3 -1.00 4.09 7.78
C VAL A 3 0.31 4.76 7.41
N THR A 4 0.97 5.32 8.41
CA THR A 4 2.31 5.92 8.26
C THR A 4 3.35 4.95 8.78
N PHE A 5 4.44 4.81 8.04
CA PHE A 5 5.60 4.01 8.42
C PHE A 5 6.77 4.97 8.62
N ASP A 6 7.58 4.77 9.66
CA ASP A 6 8.66 5.69 10.05
C ASP A 6 9.63 5.95 8.89
N SER A 7 9.91 4.91 8.09
CA SER A 7 10.77 5.00 6.90
C SER A 7 10.03 5.24 5.58
N GLY A 8 8.69 5.32 5.63
CA GLY A 8 7.82 5.23 4.46
C GLY A 8 7.94 3.89 3.73
N ILE A 9 7.21 3.76 2.62
CA ILE A 9 7.41 2.65 1.67
C ILE A 9 7.87 3.26 0.36
N LEU A 10 9.17 3.52 0.29
CA LEU A 10 9.82 4.22 -0.82
C LEU A 10 10.57 3.26 -1.74
N PHE A 11 10.66 3.63 -3.02
CA PHE A 11 11.26 2.77 -4.05
C PHE A 11 12.37 3.50 -4.83
N PRO A 12 13.39 2.75 -5.30
CA PRO A 12 14.39 3.28 -6.22
C PRO A 12 13.76 3.65 -7.56
N LEU A 13 14.46 4.48 -8.34
CA LEU A 13 14.09 4.79 -9.71
C LEU A 13 13.92 3.51 -10.52
N ASN A 14 12.85 3.41 -11.30
CA ASN A 14 12.50 2.25 -12.15
C ASN A 14 12.40 0.89 -11.43
N GLY A 15 12.40 0.85 -10.10
CA GLY A 15 12.34 -0.38 -9.32
C GLY A 15 11.09 -0.52 -8.46
N SER A 16 10.80 -1.77 -8.11
CA SER A 16 9.72 -2.18 -7.20
C SER A 16 10.21 -3.05 -6.04
N ASN A 17 11.52 -3.04 -5.76
CA ASN A 17 12.10 -3.79 -4.66
C ASN A 17 11.90 -3.04 -3.33
N LEU A 18 11.37 -3.75 -2.33
CA LEU A 18 11.24 -3.23 -0.97
C LEU A 18 12.60 -3.18 -0.28
N SER A 19 12.92 -2.04 0.32
CA SER A 19 14.08 -1.88 1.18
C SER A 19 13.98 -2.75 2.44
N ALA A 20 15.10 -2.99 3.11
CA ALA A 20 15.12 -3.73 4.37
C ALA A 20 14.27 -3.04 5.45
N SER A 21 14.33 -1.70 5.52
CA SER A 21 13.52 -0.91 6.46
C SER A 21 12.02 -1.07 6.20
N ALA A 22 11.60 -0.94 4.94
CA ALA A 22 10.19 -1.14 4.57
C ALA A 22 9.71 -2.56 4.88
N LYS A 23 10.56 -3.57 4.66
CA LYS A 23 10.25 -4.97 5.03
C LYS A 23 10.05 -5.14 6.53
N ASN A 24 10.88 -4.50 7.36
CA ASN A 24 10.73 -4.55 8.82
C ASN A 24 9.41 -3.91 9.27
N ASP A 25 9.11 -2.73 8.75
CA ASP A 25 7.88 -1.99 9.06
C ASP A 25 6.63 -2.76 8.61
N LEU A 26 6.63 -3.30 7.39
CA LEU A 26 5.56 -4.15 6.87
C LEU A 26 5.41 -5.46 7.65
N THR A 27 6.47 -5.98 8.26
CA THR A 27 6.40 -7.19 9.10
C THR A 27 5.66 -6.90 10.40
N LYS A 28 5.96 -5.77 11.05
CA LYS A 28 5.23 -5.31 12.24
C LYS A 28 3.75 -5.08 11.91
N PHE A 29 3.48 -4.42 10.78
CA PHE A 29 2.11 -4.19 10.31
C PHE A 29 1.35 -5.47 9.98
N ALA A 30 2.01 -6.46 9.34
CA ALA A 30 1.42 -7.75 9.08
C ALA A 30 1.00 -8.48 10.36
N SER A 31 1.79 -8.39 11.43
CA SER A 31 1.43 -8.95 12.74
C SER A 31 0.19 -8.27 13.34
N LEU A 32 0.02 -6.97 13.14
CA LEU A 32 -1.19 -6.25 13.56
C LEU A 32 -2.41 -6.71 12.76
N MET A 33 -2.30 -6.83 11.44
CA MET A 33 -3.40 -7.29 10.58
C MET A 33 -3.86 -8.70 10.92
N GLN A 34 -2.93 -9.61 11.24
CA GLN A 34 -3.26 -10.98 11.65
C GLN A 34 -4.07 -11.05 12.96
N ARG A 35 -3.84 -10.11 13.88
CA ARG A 35 -4.59 -10.02 15.15
C ARG A 35 -5.94 -9.33 15.00
N ASN A 36 -6.15 -8.60 13.91
CA ASN A 36 -7.35 -7.80 13.65
C ASN A 36 -7.98 -8.23 12.32
N SER A 37 -8.57 -9.44 12.31
CA SER A 37 -9.23 -10.02 11.13
C SER A 37 -10.40 -9.19 10.62
N ASN A 38 -10.93 -8.30 11.45
CA ASN A 38 -12.02 -7.38 11.18
C ASN A 38 -11.56 -6.04 10.55
N CYS A 39 -10.30 -5.94 10.15
CA CYS A 39 -9.74 -4.81 9.41
C CYS A 39 -9.30 -5.22 8.00
N ASP A 40 -9.54 -4.32 7.05
CA ASP A 40 -9.13 -4.44 5.65
C ASP A 40 -8.07 -3.39 5.30
N VAL A 41 -7.26 -3.65 4.29
CA VAL A 41 -6.25 -2.72 3.77
C VAL A 41 -6.38 -2.49 2.26
N ALA A 42 -6.19 -1.23 1.84
CA ALA A 42 -5.95 -0.87 0.45
C ALA A 42 -4.49 -0.43 0.28
N ILE A 43 -3.90 -0.81 -0.85
CA ILE A 43 -2.49 -0.55 -1.17
C ILE A 43 -2.44 0.24 -2.47
N GLN A 44 -1.84 1.43 -2.42
CA GLN A 44 -1.79 2.36 -3.55
C GLN A 44 -0.35 2.68 -3.91
N GLY A 45 0.06 2.36 -5.14
CA GLY A 45 1.41 2.65 -5.63
C GLY A 45 1.45 3.91 -6.48
N TYR A 46 2.57 4.63 -6.39
CA TYR A 46 2.82 5.87 -7.11
C TYR A 46 4.25 5.92 -7.68
N THR A 47 4.45 6.76 -8.70
CA THR A 47 5.74 7.12 -9.28
C THR A 47 5.98 8.62 -9.18
N ASP A 48 7.19 9.07 -9.55
CA ASP A 48 7.36 10.47 -9.93
C ASP A 48 6.89 10.67 -11.39
N ALA A 49 7.00 11.90 -11.90
CA ALA A 49 6.48 12.29 -13.22
C ALA A 49 7.54 12.25 -14.33
N SER A 50 8.65 11.54 -14.13
CA SER A 50 9.76 11.47 -15.11
C SER A 50 9.49 10.57 -16.32
N GLY A 51 8.41 9.78 -16.30
CA GLY A 51 7.91 8.96 -17.42
C GLY A 51 6.47 9.29 -17.82
N ASN A 52 5.93 8.56 -18.80
CA ASN A 52 4.53 8.67 -19.22
C ASN A 52 3.66 7.58 -18.57
N ASP A 53 2.33 7.63 -18.79
CA ASP A 53 1.39 6.68 -18.18
C ASP A 53 1.64 5.22 -18.57
N ASN A 54 2.08 4.95 -19.81
CA ASN A 54 2.44 3.60 -20.26
C ASN A 54 3.63 3.00 -19.47
N ILE A 55 4.43 3.85 -18.82
CA ILE A 55 5.54 3.44 -17.96
C ILE A 55 5.12 3.50 -16.48
N ASN A 56 4.49 4.59 -16.08
CA ASN A 56 4.20 4.91 -14.69
C ASN A 56 3.08 4.04 -14.12
N LEU A 57 2.00 3.79 -14.86
CA LEU A 57 0.91 2.93 -14.40
C LEU A 57 1.40 1.50 -14.10
N PRO A 58 2.09 0.79 -15.01
CA PRO A 58 2.58 -0.55 -14.68
C PRO A 58 3.69 -0.55 -13.62
N LEU A 59 4.55 0.47 -13.56
CA LEU A 59 5.57 0.55 -12.51
C LEU A 59 4.96 0.77 -11.12
N SER A 60 4.01 1.68 -11.01
CA SER A 60 3.29 1.94 -9.75
C SER A 60 2.46 0.73 -9.31
N GLN A 61 1.85 -0.01 -10.24
CA GLN A 61 1.15 -1.27 -9.94
C GLN A 61 2.12 -2.31 -9.38
N ARG A 62 3.28 -2.53 -10.02
CA ARG A 62 4.30 -3.47 -9.54
C ARG A 62 4.78 -3.14 -8.12
N ARG A 63 4.87 -1.86 -7.77
CA ARG A 63 5.20 -1.42 -6.40
C ARG A 63 4.10 -1.78 -5.40
N ALA A 64 2.84 -1.53 -5.74
CA ALA A 64 1.71 -1.93 -4.92
C ALA A 64 1.65 -3.46 -4.75
N ASP A 65 1.88 -4.22 -5.82
CA ASP A 65 1.93 -5.67 -5.82
C ASP A 65 3.06 -6.23 -4.96
N ALA A 66 4.23 -5.57 -4.95
CA ALA A 66 5.35 -5.94 -4.10
C ALA A 66 4.97 -5.85 -2.60
N VAL A 67 4.30 -4.76 -2.21
CA VAL A 67 3.80 -4.60 -0.83
C VAL A 67 2.74 -5.64 -0.51
N SER A 68 1.75 -5.83 -1.39
CA SER A 68 0.70 -6.84 -1.20
C SER A 68 1.28 -8.24 -1.04
N SER A 69 2.21 -8.62 -1.91
CA SER A 69 2.85 -9.93 -1.91
C SER A 69 3.68 -10.14 -0.64
N TYR A 70 4.38 -9.11 -0.19
CA TYR A 70 5.12 -9.17 1.07
C TYR A 70 4.18 -9.38 2.27
N LEU A 71 3.08 -8.63 2.36
CA LEU A 71 2.09 -8.77 3.45
C LEU A 71 1.45 -10.17 3.46
N LYS A 72 1.03 -10.67 2.29
CA LYS A 72 0.50 -12.04 2.16
C LYS A 72 1.53 -13.09 2.58
N GLY A 73 2.79 -12.93 2.17
CA GLY A 73 3.90 -13.81 2.57
C GLY A 73 4.20 -13.78 4.08
N ARG A 74 3.74 -12.74 4.78
CA ARG A 74 3.81 -12.62 6.24
C ARG A 74 2.54 -13.08 6.97
N GLY A 75 1.58 -13.66 6.25
CA GLY A 75 0.37 -14.26 6.85
C GLY A 75 -0.86 -13.36 6.83
N VAL A 76 -0.81 -12.16 6.21
CA VAL A 76 -2.03 -11.34 6.03
C VAL A 76 -2.97 -12.05 5.07
N SER A 77 -4.22 -12.25 5.48
CA SER A 77 -5.23 -12.94 4.69
C SER A 77 -5.55 -12.16 3.41
N ARG A 78 -5.73 -12.88 2.29
CA ARG A 78 -6.18 -12.27 1.03
C ARG A 78 -7.50 -11.53 1.17
N ARG A 79 -8.39 -11.97 2.09
CA ARG A 79 -9.69 -11.32 2.33
C ARG A 79 -9.53 -9.92 2.94
N GLN A 80 -8.46 -9.70 3.71
CA GLN A 80 -8.15 -8.40 4.29
C GLN A 80 -7.49 -7.46 3.28
N ILE A 81 -7.10 -7.92 2.08
CA ILE A 81 -6.59 -7.04 1.03
C ILE A 81 -7.75 -6.60 0.14
N ARG A 82 -8.29 -5.40 0.42
CA ARG A 82 -9.43 -4.84 -0.32
C ARG A 82 -9.07 -4.45 -1.75
N SER A 83 -7.93 -3.81 -1.94
CA SER A 83 -7.45 -3.41 -3.28
C SER A 83 -5.94 -3.22 -3.34
N VAL A 84 -5.39 -3.40 -4.54
CA VAL A 84 -3.99 -3.18 -4.87
C VAL A 84 -3.94 -2.47 -6.21
N GLN A 85 -3.58 -1.18 -6.22
CA GLN A 85 -3.71 -0.35 -7.42
C GLN A 85 -2.51 0.58 -7.62
N GLY A 86 -2.01 0.64 -8.85
CA GLY A 86 -1.08 1.65 -9.32
C GLY A 86 -1.81 2.89 -9.85
N PHE A 87 -1.36 4.06 -9.44
CA PHE A 87 -1.91 5.36 -9.85
C PHE A 87 -0.95 6.18 -10.74
N GLY A 88 0.16 5.58 -11.16
CA GLY A 88 1.18 6.27 -11.95
C GLY A 88 1.73 7.47 -11.20
N SER A 89 1.86 8.59 -11.89
CA SER A 89 2.37 9.86 -11.34
C SER A 89 1.28 10.75 -10.73
N ALA A 90 0.06 10.25 -10.55
CA ALA A 90 -1.02 11.01 -9.94
C ALA A 90 -0.73 11.33 -8.46
N ASN A 91 -1.41 12.34 -7.92
CA ASN A 91 -1.33 12.75 -6.51
C ASN A 91 0.13 12.94 -6.02
N PRO A 92 0.92 13.83 -6.64
CA PRO A 92 2.28 14.10 -6.19
C PRO A 92 2.27 14.71 -4.78
N ILE A 93 3.20 14.26 -3.93
CA ILE A 93 3.52 14.92 -2.66
C ILE A 93 4.33 16.20 -2.94
N GLU A 94 5.31 16.09 -3.83
CA GLU A 94 6.13 17.22 -4.27
C GLU A 94 5.83 17.55 -5.73
N ASN A 95 5.61 18.83 -6.03
CA ASN A 95 5.42 19.30 -7.41
C ASN A 95 6.77 19.34 -8.17
N LYS A 96 7.36 18.18 -8.42
CA LYS A 96 8.64 17.98 -9.11
C LYS A 96 8.55 16.78 -10.05
N THR A 97 9.17 16.91 -11.23
CA THR A 97 9.24 15.83 -12.22
C THR A 97 9.95 14.60 -11.67
N VAL A 98 11.08 14.81 -10.99
CA VAL A 98 11.86 13.74 -10.33
C VAL A 98 11.80 13.96 -8.83
N SER A 99 11.25 13.00 -8.09
CA SER A 99 11.11 13.09 -6.64
C SER A 99 11.07 11.70 -5.99
N GLN A 100 11.95 11.47 -5.01
CA GLN A 100 11.91 10.24 -4.22
C GLN A 100 10.66 10.13 -3.35
N ALA A 101 10.17 11.25 -2.83
CA ALA A 101 8.96 11.29 -2.02
C ALA A 101 7.73 10.83 -2.83
N ASN A 102 7.68 11.14 -4.13
CA ASN A 102 6.59 10.70 -5.01
C ASN A 102 6.66 9.20 -5.34
N ARG A 103 7.87 8.60 -5.37
CA ARG A 103 8.08 7.16 -5.61
C ARG A 103 7.76 6.33 -4.37
N ARG A 104 6.47 6.22 -4.06
CA ARG A 104 5.97 5.65 -2.81
C ARG A 104 4.88 4.61 -3.01
N VAL A 105 4.60 3.86 -1.94
CA VAL A 105 3.33 3.16 -1.74
C VAL A 105 2.68 3.69 -0.47
N GLU A 106 1.38 3.92 -0.54
CA GLU A 106 0.54 4.28 0.59
C GLU A 106 -0.36 3.10 0.97
N VAL A 107 -0.53 2.89 2.27
CA VAL A 107 -1.40 1.84 2.81
C VAL A 107 -2.51 2.50 3.60
N TYR A 108 -3.73 2.07 3.36
CA TYR A 108 -4.93 2.57 4.03
C TYR A 108 -5.62 1.44 4.76
N LEU A 109 -5.94 1.65 6.03
CA LEU A 109 -6.69 0.72 6.88
C LEU A 109 -8.17 1.11 6.91
N TYR A 110 -9.04 0.12 6.81
CA TYR A 110 -10.49 0.25 6.83
C TYR A 110 -11.08 -0.74 7.84
N ALA A 111 -12.26 -0.41 8.37
CA ALA A 111 -13.11 -1.45 8.96
C ALA A 111 -13.48 -2.47 7.88
N SER A 112 -13.48 -3.75 8.24
CA SER A 112 -13.87 -4.81 7.30
C SER A 112 -15.30 -4.63 6.83
N SER A 113 -15.57 -5.11 5.61
CA SER A 113 -16.93 -5.11 5.06
C SER A 113 -17.94 -5.83 5.96
N GLU A 114 -17.49 -6.85 6.70
CA GLU A 114 -18.29 -7.56 7.69
C GLU A 114 -18.62 -6.71 8.92
N MET A 115 -17.63 -6.02 9.49
CA MET A 115 -17.86 -5.08 10.60
C MET A 115 -18.84 -3.98 10.20
N VAL A 116 -18.69 -3.40 9.01
CA VAL A 116 -19.61 -2.38 8.49
C VAL A 116 -21.03 -2.94 8.35
N ARG A 117 -21.17 -4.18 7.87
CA ARG A 117 -22.48 -4.85 7.75
C ARG A 117 -23.12 -5.12 9.12
N GLN A 118 -22.36 -5.63 10.08
CA GLN A 118 -22.86 -5.91 11.44
C GLN A 118 -23.29 -4.62 12.16
N ALA A 119 -22.53 -3.52 12.01
CA ALA A 119 -22.90 -2.21 12.54
C ALA A 119 -24.22 -1.70 11.95
N ASN A 120 -24.39 -1.78 10.63
CA ASN A 120 -25.63 -1.35 9.97
C ASN A 120 -26.86 -2.20 10.35
N ASN A 121 -26.62 -3.46 10.76
CA ASN A 121 -27.66 -4.39 11.21
C ASN A 121 -27.88 -4.33 12.73
N GLY A 122 -27.24 -3.42 13.46
CA GLY A 122 -27.37 -3.28 14.92
C GLY A 122 -26.88 -4.50 15.71
N SER A 123 -25.97 -5.30 15.15
CA SER A 123 -25.48 -6.56 15.71
C SER A 123 -24.01 -6.51 16.12
N LEU A 124 -23.45 -5.30 16.28
CA LEU A 124 -22.07 -5.06 16.70
C LEU A 124 -21.95 -4.98 18.21
#